data_AF-A0A821GGK5-F1
#
_entry.id   AF-A0A821GGK5-F1
#
_cell.length_a   1.000
_cell.length_b   1.000
_cell.length_c   1.000
_cell.angle_alpha   90.00
_cell.angle_beta   90.00
_cell.angle_gamma   90.00
#
_symmetry.space_group_name_H-M   'P 1'
#
loop_
_entity.id
_entity.type
_entity.pdbx_description
1 polymer ?
#
loop_
_entity_poly.entity_id
_entity_poly.type
_entity_poly.pdbx_seq_one_letter_code
_entity_poly.pdbx_strand_id
1 'polypeptide(L)'
;MSYLRFFLFNTIRDFVLIGDSGEHDPEIYGIITREYPERIRAIFIRAVNDESFDDKRFRDAFEGIPEEKWLIFNDPKQIPIDLSRASRAIVR
;
A
#
# COMPACT_ATOMS: atom_id res chain seq x y z
N MET A 1 1.26 15.82 -3.65
CA MET A 1 0.50 14.92 -4.54
C MET A 1 0.84 15.04 -6.03
N SER A 2 1.23 16.20 -6.58
CA SER A 2 1.47 16.37 -8.03
C SER A 2 2.63 15.53 -8.59
N TYR A 3 3.75 15.41 -7.88
CA TYR A 3 4.93 14.71 -8.38
C TYR A 3 4.79 13.18 -8.40
N LEU A 4 4.13 12.59 -7.40
CA LEU A 4 3.92 11.14 -7.34
C LEU A 4 3.05 10.67 -8.50
N ARG A 5 1.96 11.39 -8.78
CA ARG A 5 1.10 11.13 -9.94
C ARG A 5 1.84 11.29 -11.26
N PHE A 6 2.62 12.37 -11.40
CA PHE A 6 3.44 12.58 -12.60
C PHE A 6 4.42 11.43 -12.82
N PHE A 7 5.11 11.00 -11.77
CA PHE A 7 6.08 9.90 -11.88
C PHE A 7 5.41 8.58 -12.22
N LEU A 8 4.30 8.24 -11.54
CA LEU A 8 3.52 7.05 -11.84
C LEU A 8 3.05 7.09 -13.30
N PHE A 9 2.41 8.18 -13.73
CA PHE A 9 1.91 8.30 -15.10
C PHE A 9 2.99 8.09 -16.19
N ASN A 10 4.24 8.52 -15.94
CA ASN A 10 5.30 8.50 -16.95
C ASN A 10 6.26 7.31 -16.86
N THR A 11 5.94 6.27 -16.08
CA THR A 11 6.75 5.05 -16.01
C THR A 11 5.91 3.80 -16.23
N ILE A 12 6.54 2.71 -16.66
CA ILE A 12 5.89 1.39 -16.85
C ILE A 12 6.20 0.42 -15.69
N ARG A 13 6.85 0.90 -14.64
CA ARG A 13 7.22 0.06 -13.49
C ARG A 13 6.03 -0.15 -12.55
N ASP A 14 6.07 -1.31 -11.90
CA ASP A 14 5.25 -1.66 -10.75
C ASP A 14 5.92 -1.15 -9.46
N PHE A 15 5.11 -0.89 -8.44
CA PHE A 15 5.53 -0.29 -7.18
C PHE A 15 5.05 -1.07 -5.97
N VAL A 16 5.87 -0.99 -4.93
CA VAL A 16 5.54 -1.34 -3.55
C VAL A 16 5.69 -0.06 -2.75
N LEU A 17 4.67 0.30 -1.99
CA LEU A 17 4.64 1.51 -1.19
C LEU A 17 4.95 1.14 0.26
N ILE A 18 5.93 1.81 0.87
CA ILE A 18 6.33 1.59 2.27
C ILE A 18 6.35 2.94 2.97
N GLY A 19 5.59 3.05 4.05
CA GLY A 19 5.46 4.28 4.83
C GLY A 19 5.22 4.00 6.30
N ASP A 20 4.87 5.02 7.06
CA ASP A 20 4.55 4.93 8.49
C ASP A 20 3.18 5.52 8.84
N SER A 21 2.61 5.05 9.94
CA SER A 21 1.26 5.46 10.36
C SER A 21 1.22 6.83 11.04
N GLY A 22 2.35 7.39 11.45
CA GLY A 22 2.42 8.70 12.10
C GLY A 22 2.08 9.86 11.16
N GLU A 23 2.25 9.65 9.86
CA GLU A 23 1.96 10.61 8.80
C GLU A 23 0.76 10.18 7.94
N HIS A 24 0.51 10.87 6.83
CA HIS A 24 -0.60 10.61 5.91
C HIS A 24 -0.36 9.47 4.89
N ASP A 25 0.63 8.60 5.13
CA ASP A 25 0.97 7.51 4.20
C ASP A 25 -0.22 6.58 3.94
N PRO A 26 -1.01 6.12 4.92
CA PRO A 26 -2.16 5.25 4.67
C PRO A 26 -3.15 5.88 3.68
N GLU A 27 -3.53 7.13 3.91
CA GLU A 27 -4.52 7.84 3.10
C GLU A 27 -4.00 8.08 1.68
N ILE A 28 -2.75 8.53 1.56
CA ILE A 28 -2.11 8.82 0.28
C ILE A 28 -1.96 7.53 -0.54
N TYR A 29 -1.47 6.46 0.08
CA TYR A 29 -1.25 5.18 -0.61
C TYR A 29 -2.57 4.52 -0.99
N GLY A 30 -3.62 4.67 -0.16
CA GLY A 30 -4.96 4.27 -0.51
C GLY A 30 -5.46 4.96 -1.79
N ILE A 31 -5.36 6.30 -1.85
CA ILE A 31 -5.79 7.08 -3.01
C ILE A 31 -5.03 6.64 -4.27
N ILE A 32 -3.71 6.55 -4.19
CA ILE A 32 -2.86 6.19 -5.32
C ILE A 32 -3.11 4.76 -5.80
N THR A 33 -3.37 3.83 -4.89
CA THR A 33 -3.66 2.43 -5.24
C THR A 33 -5.01 2.29 -5.93
N ARG A 34 -6.02 3.07 -5.53
CA ARG A 34 -7.30 3.13 -6.25
C ARG A 34 -7.17 3.73 -7.65
N GLU A 35 -6.28 4.70 -7.83
CA GLU A 35 -6.03 5.31 -9.14
C GLU A 35 -5.21 4.43 -10.09
N TYR A 36 -4.30 3.61 -9.55
CA TYR A 36 -3.38 2.76 -10.32
C TYR A 36 -3.34 1.32 -9.77
N PRO A 37 -4.48 0.60 -9.71
CA PRO A 37 -4.60 -0.67 -8.98
C PRO A 37 -3.69 -1.76 -9.53
N GLU A 38 -3.47 -1.81 -10.85
CA GLU A 38 -2.59 -2.80 -11.49
C GLU A 38 -1.09 -2.57 -11.22
N ARG A 39 -0.74 -1.36 -10.76
CA ARG A 39 0.65 -0.91 -10.64
C ARG A 39 1.16 -0.91 -9.21
N ILE A 40 0.25 -0.79 -8.25
CA ILE A 40 0.60 -0.93 -6.84
C ILE A 40 0.41 -2.39 -6.45
N ARG A 41 1.54 -3.07 -6.21
CA ARG A 41 1.60 -4.50 -5.88
C ARG A 41 1.33 -4.75 -4.41
N ALA A 42 1.88 -3.90 -3.55
CA ALA A 42 1.71 -3.99 -2.11
C ALA A 42 1.90 -2.63 -1.43
N ILE A 43 1.28 -2.49 -0.25
CA ILE A 43 1.37 -1.34 0.64
C ILE A 43 1.81 -1.87 2.02
N PHE A 44 2.86 -1.29 2.59
CA PHE A 44 3.34 -1.63 3.92
C PHE A 44 3.35 -0.37 4.79
N ILE A 45 2.58 -0.37 5.87
CA ILE A 45 2.53 0.74 6.82
C ILE A 45 3.17 0.30 8.13
N ARG A 46 4.22 0.99 8.56
CA ARG A 46 4.80 0.78 9.88
C ARG A 46 3.92 1.44 10.93
N ALA A 47 3.36 0.66 11.86
CA ALA A 47 2.65 1.20 13.01
C ALA A 47 3.62 1.95 13.94
N VAL A 48 3.29 3.19 14.26
CA VAL A 48 3.98 4.02 15.26
C VAL A 48 3.19 3.95 16.57
N ASN A 49 3.87 3.89 17.72
CA ASN A 49 3.26 3.96 19.07
C ASN A 49 2.19 2.89 19.41
N ASP A 50 2.39 1.63 18.99
CA ASP A 50 1.46 0.52 19.28
C ASP A 50 0.02 0.75 18.79
N GLU A 51 -0.15 1.53 17.73
CA GLU A 51 -1.44 1.68 17.05
C GLU A 51 -2.02 0.31 16.68
N SER A 52 -3.32 0.15 16.96
CA SER A 52 -4.02 -1.09 16.68
C SER A 52 -4.08 -1.33 15.17
N PHE A 53 -3.78 -2.56 14.73
CA PHE A 53 -3.97 -2.97 13.34
C PHE A 53 -5.45 -2.93 12.90
N ASP A 54 -6.39 -2.86 13.85
CA ASP A 54 -7.82 -2.69 13.60
C ASP A 54 -8.28 -1.22 13.68
N ASP A 55 -7.38 -0.25 13.57
CA ASP A 55 -7.78 1.16 13.57
C ASP A 55 -8.75 1.46 12.41
N LYS A 56 -9.87 2.11 12.72
CA LYS A 56 -10.85 2.57 11.73
C LYS A 56 -10.18 3.41 10.64
N ARG A 57 -9.15 4.19 10.99
CA ARG A 57 -8.37 5.00 10.06
C ARG A 57 -7.77 4.17 8.92
N PHE A 58 -7.17 3.02 9.21
CA PHE A 58 -6.59 2.17 8.17
C PHE A 58 -7.66 1.52 7.29
N ARG A 59 -8.78 1.11 7.90
CA ARG A 59 -9.93 0.57 7.16
C ARG A 59 -10.51 1.60 6.18
N ASP A 60 -10.68 2.84 6.64
CA ASP A 60 -11.15 3.93 5.80
C ASP A 60 -10.14 4.26 4.69
N ALA A 61 -8.84 4.31 5.03
CA ALA A 61 -7.78 4.62 4.07
C ALA A 61 -7.68 3.58 2.95
N PHE A 62 -7.82 2.30 3.30
CA PHE A 62 -7.71 1.16 2.37
C PHE A 62 -9.05 0.59 1.89
N GLU A 63 -10.14 1.32 2.09
CA GLU A 63 -11.46 0.92 1.58
C GLU A 63 -11.41 0.63 0.06
N GLY A 64 -11.99 -0.51 -0.33
CA GLY A 64 -12.04 -0.99 -1.70
C GLY A 64 -10.71 -1.55 -2.24
N ILE A 65 -9.65 -1.62 -1.42
CA ILE A 65 -8.39 -2.28 -1.77
C ILE A 65 -8.39 -3.68 -1.17
N PRO A 66 -8.03 -4.73 -1.95
CA PRO A 66 -7.94 -6.10 -1.43
C PRO A 66 -7.00 -6.17 -0.22
N GLU A 67 -7.42 -6.86 0.84
CA GLU A 67 -6.66 -6.96 2.10
C GLU A 67 -5.28 -7.58 1.89
N GLU A 68 -5.12 -8.47 0.91
CA GLU A 68 -3.83 -9.07 0.57
C GLU A 68 -2.82 -8.08 -0.02
N LYS A 69 -3.26 -6.88 -0.44
CA LYS A 69 -2.38 -5.84 -0.97
C LYS A 69 -1.79 -4.94 0.10
N TRP A 70 -2.28 -4.96 1.33
CA TRP A 70 -1.78 -4.07 2.36
C TRP A 70 -1.53 -4.77 3.69
N LEU A 71 -0.50 -4.32 4.39
CA LEU A 71 -0.10 -4.88 5.68
C LEU A 71 0.40 -3.74 6.58
N ILE A 72 -0.14 -3.71 7.80
CA ILE A 72 0.41 -2.88 8.86
C ILE A 72 1.36 -3.76 9.69
N PHE A 73 2.55 -3.26 9.98
CA PHE A 73 3.60 -4.03 10.65
C PHE A 73 4.29 -3.24 11.76
N ASN A 74 4.80 -3.93 12.77
CA ASN A 74 5.63 -3.38 13.84
C ASN A 74 7.01 -4.05 13.92
N ASP A 75 7.17 -5.25 13.37
CA ASP A 75 8.44 -5.94 13.16
C ASP A 75 8.71 -6.07 11.64
N PRO A 76 9.88 -5.62 11.13
CA PRO A 76 10.22 -5.77 9.72
C PRO A 76 10.20 -7.21 9.20
N LYS A 77 10.32 -8.23 10.08
CA LYS A 77 10.19 -9.64 9.73
C LYS A 77 8.79 -10.04 9.26
N GLN A 78 7.77 -9.22 9.55
CA GLN A 78 6.40 -9.45 9.07
C GLN A 78 6.25 -9.13 7.57
N ILE A 79 7.16 -8.33 6.99
CA ILE A 79 7.13 -8.00 5.57
C ILE A 79 7.56 -9.24 4.78
N PRO A 80 6.76 -9.72 3.82
CA PRO A 80 7.14 -10.83 2.96
C PRO A 80 8.38 -10.48 2.13
N ILE A 81 9.38 -11.35 2.14
CA ILE A 81 10.59 -11.20 1.30
C ILE A 81 10.26 -11.42 -0.18
N ASP A 82 9.26 -12.27 -0.46
CA ASP A 82 8.78 -12.55 -1.81
C ASP A 82 7.52 -11.74 -2.12
N LEU A 83 7.71 -10.62 -2.83
CA LEU A 83 6.63 -9.75 -3.31
C LEU A 83 6.13 -10.15 -4.70
N SER A 84 6.63 -11.25 -5.28
CA SER A 84 6.19 -11.73 -6.60
C SER A 84 4.78 -12.31 -6.59
N ARG A 85 4.24 -12.60 -5.40
CA ARG A 85 2.95 -13.27 -5.17
C ARG A 85 1.73 -12.36 -5.17
N ALA A 86 1.90 -11.04 -5.16
CA ALA A 86 0.76 -10.12 -5.34
C ALA A 86 0.34 -10.14 -6.81
N SER A 87 -0.31 -11.23 -7.25
CA SER A 87 -0.97 -11.50 -8.53
C SER A 87 -0.69 -10.51 -9.68
N ARG A 88 0.09 -10.95 -10.67
CA ARG A 88 -0.13 -10.46 -12.05
C ARG A 88 -1.52 -10.97 -12.40
N ALA A 89 -2.43 -10.04 -12.70
CA ALA A 89 -3.76 -10.28 -13.23
C ALA A 89 -3.91 -11.69 -13.83
N ILE A 90 -4.79 -12.51 -13.25
CA ILE A 90 -5.33 -13.66 -13.95
C ILE A 90 -6.17 -13.06 -15.08
N VAL A 91 -5.53 -12.83 -16.22
CA VAL A 91 -6.20 -12.76 -17.51
C VAL A 91 -6.65 -14.18 -17.81
N ARG A 92 -7.92 -14.47 -17.51
CA ARG A 92 -8.77 -15.38 -18.28
C ARG A 92 -10.19 -14.85 -18.27
#